data_AF-A0A4U2DXF2-F1
#
_entry.id   AF-A0A4U2DXF2-F1
#
_cell.length_a   1.000
_cell.length_b   1.000
_cell.length_c   1.000
_cell.angle_alpha   90.00
_cell.angle_beta   90.00
_cell.angle_gamma   90.00
#
_symmetry.space_group_name_H-M   'P 1'
#
loop_
_entity.id
_entity.type
_entity.pdbx_description
1 polymer ?
#
loop_
_entity_poly.entity_id
_entity_poly.type
_entity_poly.pdbx_seq_one_letter_code
_entity_poly.pdbx_strand_id
1 'polypeptide(L)'
;LTPYLSITSLAGRIYLTTTEPFDSTRLQVMRLSDGLRLMLDVSAKAGVVTPPQIDIVLPGGKSKGNDRQMGSTTEPQMAPQALLVRYAMQSLYSPSHAIEPLSGVMRAPMGLPRDISLSAFSQWQV
;
A
#
# COMPACT_ATOMS: atom_id res chain seq x y z
N LEU A 1 23.62 13.28 -18.14
CA LEU A 1 23.55 11.80 -18.03
C LEU A 1 22.08 11.44 -18.06
N THR A 2 21.58 10.97 -19.20
CA THR A 2 20.21 10.44 -19.32
C THR A 2 20.15 9.08 -18.61
N PRO A 3 19.21 8.86 -17.68
CA PRO A 3 19.08 7.56 -17.04
C PRO A 3 18.55 6.52 -18.04
N TYR A 4 19.16 5.34 -18.05
CA TYR A 4 18.76 4.22 -18.93
C TYR A 4 17.47 3.52 -18.48
N LEU A 5 17.10 3.69 -17.20
CA LEU A 5 15.88 3.18 -16.57
C LEU A 5 15.23 4.29 -15.75
N SER A 6 13.94 4.55 -16.00
CA SER A 6 13.10 5.47 -15.25
C SER A 6 12.00 4.71 -14.51
N ILE A 7 11.71 5.14 -13.27
CA ILE A 7 10.74 4.49 -12.39
C ILE A 7 9.68 5.52 -12.01
N THR A 8 8.41 5.19 -12.24
CA THR A 8 7.27 6.04 -11.86
C THR A 8 6.24 5.23 -11.10
N SER A 9 5.70 5.77 -10.02
CA SER A 9 4.63 5.14 -9.22
C SER A 9 3.32 5.91 -9.39
N LEU A 10 2.24 5.22 -9.75
CA LEU A 10 0.90 5.82 -9.92
C LEU A 10 -0.18 4.81 -9.55
N ALA A 11 -1.13 5.22 -8.70
CA ALA A 11 -2.33 4.42 -8.34
C ALA A 11 -2.03 2.96 -7.90
N GLY A 12 -0.98 2.76 -7.11
CA GLY A 12 -0.58 1.43 -6.63
C GLY A 12 0.15 0.57 -7.66
N ARG A 13 0.54 1.15 -8.81
CA ARG A 13 1.30 0.49 -9.87
C ARG A 13 2.66 1.15 -10.04
N ILE A 14 3.67 0.35 -10.38
CA ILE A 14 5.03 0.80 -10.67
C ILE A 14 5.26 0.62 -12.17
N TYR A 15 5.61 1.71 -12.83
CA TYR A 15 5.98 1.76 -14.24
C TYR A 15 7.50 1.83 -14.35
N LEU A 16 8.07 0.89 -15.10
CA LEU A 16 9.48 0.82 -15.41
C LEU A 16 9.64 1.14 -16.90
N THR A 17 10.23 2.29 -17.21
CA THR A 17 10.43 2.74 -18.59
C THR A 17 11.91 2.73 -18.90
N THR A 18 12.29 2.01 -19.95
CA THR A 18 13.67 1.89 -20.41
C THR A 18 13.87 2.76 -21.65
N THR A 19 14.99 3.47 -21.71
CA THR A 19 15.37 4.31 -22.87
C THR A 19 16.40 3.61 -23.75
N GLU A 20 17.24 2.77 -23.16
CA GLU A 20 18.27 1.97 -23.85
C GLU A 20 18.22 0.51 -23.40
N PRO A 21 18.67 -0.47 -24.22
CA PRO A 21 18.82 -1.85 -23.79
C PRO A 21 19.86 -2.00 -22.67
N PHE A 22 19.64 -2.90 -21.73
CA PHE A 22 20.56 -3.15 -20.64
C PHE A 22 20.46 -4.61 -20.14
N ASP A 23 21.57 -5.11 -19.60
CA ASP A 23 21.67 -6.46 -19.04
C ASP A 23 20.84 -6.64 -17.75
N SER A 24 20.84 -7.84 -17.17
CA SER A 24 20.07 -8.12 -15.95
C SER A 24 20.47 -7.19 -14.79
N THR A 25 19.53 -6.39 -14.31
CA THR A 25 19.67 -5.50 -13.16
C THR A 25 18.70 -5.93 -12.06
N ARG A 26 19.20 -6.05 -10.83
CA ARG A 26 18.38 -6.42 -9.67
C ARG A 26 17.76 -5.18 -9.03
N LEU A 27 16.44 -5.06 -9.10
CA LEU A 27 15.64 -4.07 -8.40
C LEU A 27 15.12 -4.63 -7.08
N GLN A 28 15.02 -3.77 -6.08
CA GLN A 28 14.47 -4.12 -4.79
C GLN A 28 13.22 -3.27 -4.51
N VAL A 29 12.07 -3.93 -4.42
CA VAL A 29 10.80 -3.31 -4.07
C VAL A 29 10.49 -3.61 -2.62
N MET A 30 10.25 -2.57 -1.82
CA MET A 30 9.90 -2.71 -0.41
C MET A 30 8.53 -2.10 -0.17
N ARG A 31 7.66 -2.88 0.46
CA ARG A 31 6.38 -2.39 0.95
C ARG A 31 6.60 -1.71 2.29
N LEU A 32 6.23 -0.44 2.37
CA LEU A 32 6.48 0.38 3.56
C LEU A 32 5.63 -0.03 4.78
N SER A 33 4.50 -0.71 4.57
CA SER A 33 3.57 -1.08 5.64
C SER A 33 4.07 -2.22 6.53
N ASP A 34 4.73 -3.21 5.95
CA ASP A 34 5.16 -4.45 6.62
C ASP A 34 6.67 -4.75 6.43
N GLY A 35 7.38 -3.91 5.67
CA GLY A 35 8.78 -4.11 5.33
C GLY A 35 9.03 -5.26 4.37
N LEU A 36 7.98 -5.85 3.77
CA LEU A 36 8.14 -6.97 2.85
C LEU A 36 8.97 -6.52 1.64
N ARG A 37 10.02 -7.28 1.35
CA ARG A 37 10.99 -6.99 0.29
C ARG A 37 10.89 -8.02 -0.83
N LEU A 38 10.65 -7.54 -2.05
CA LEU A 38 10.70 -8.31 -3.27
C LEU A 38 11.98 -7.94 -4.04
N MET A 39 12.67 -8.92 -4.59
CA MET A 39 13.76 -8.69 -5.55
C MET A 39 13.24 -9.04 -6.94
N LEU A 40 13.43 -8.12 -7.89
CA LEU A 40 13.05 -8.31 -9.28
C LEU A 40 14.29 -8.16 -10.14
N ASP A 41 14.64 -9.20 -10.90
CA ASP A 41 15.67 -9.10 -11.92
C ASP A 41 15.00 -8.65 -13.23
N VAL A 42 15.40 -7.48 -13.72
CA VAL A 42 14.86 -6.87 -14.93
C VAL A 42 15.95 -6.71 -15.98
N SER A 43 15.61 -6.92 -17.24
CA SER A 43 16.51 -6.73 -18.38
C SER A 43 15.75 -6.10 -19.52
N ALA A 44 16.39 -5.25 -20.31
CA ALA A 44 15.79 -4.67 -21.51
C ALA A 44 16.55 -5.12 -22.77
N LYS A 45 15.81 -5.67 -23.73
CA LYS A 45 16.35 -6.08 -25.04
C LYS A 45 15.67 -5.27 -26.14
N ALA A 46 16.43 -4.93 -27.18
CA ALA A 46 15.88 -4.27 -28.37
C ALA A 46 14.84 -5.18 -29.05
N GLY A 47 13.73 -4.60 -29.51
CA GLY A 47 12.69 -5.33 -30.24
C GLY A 47 11.65 -6.07 -29.38
N VAL A 48 11.67 -5.90 -28.05
CA VAL A 48 10.59 -6.42 -27.19
C VAL A 48 9.37 -5.50 -27.31
N VAL A 49 8.32 -6.02 -27.93
CA VAL A 49 6.98 -5.40 -27.95
C VAL A 49 6.44 -5.44 -26.52
N THR A 50 5.87 -4.31 -26.06
CA THR A 50 5.34 -4.08 -24.71
C THR A 50 4.93 -5.37 -24.00
N PRO A 51 5.62 -5.77 -22.92
CA PRO A 51 5.27 -6.98 -22.20
C PRO A 51 3.82 -6.88 -21.69
N PRO A 52 3.10 -8.02 -21.58
CA PRO A 52 1.77 -8.02 -20.98
C PRO A 52 1.83 -7.44 -19.56
N GLN A 53 0.72 -6.84 -19.11
CA GLN A 53 0.63 -6.32 -17.73
C GLN A 53 0.95 -7.45 -16.74
N ILE A 54 1.94 -7.22 -15.88
CA ILE A 54 2.37 -8.18 -14.85
C ILE A 54 1.76 -7.76 -13.51
N ASP A 55 0.81 -8.53 -13.01
CA ASP A 55 0.25 -8.35 -11.68
C ASP A 55 0.97 -9.26 -10.68
N ILE A 56 1.61 -8.67 -9.68
CA ILE A 56 2.35 -9.41 -8.65
C ILE A 56 1.38 -9.72 -7.51
N VAL A 57 0.87 -10.95 -7.49
CA VAL A 57 0.01 -11.45 -6.41
C VAL A 57 0.88 -12.16 -5.38
N LEU A 58 1.03 -11.56 -4.19
CA LEU A 58 1.78 -12.19 -3.11
C LEU A 58 0.89 -13.18 -2.33
N PRO A 59 1.34 -14.43 -2.11
CA PRO A 59 0.63 -15.39 -1.28
C PRO A 59 0.72 -14.94 0.19
N GLY A 60 -0.31 -14.23 0.65
CA GLY A 60 -0.33 -13.67 2.01
C GLY A 60 -0.82 -12.23 2.06
N GLY A 61 -1.99 -11.96 1.48
CA GLY A 61 -2.81 -10.80 1.83
C GLY A 61 -3.69 -11.04 3.06
N LYS A 62 -3.52 -12.16 3.79
CA LYS A 62 -3.86 -12.17 5.21
C LYS A 62 -2.68 -11.53 5.91
N SER A 63 -2.85 -10.32 6.40
CA SER A 63 -1.97 -9.71 7.39
C SER A 63 -1.63 -10.80 8.42
N LYS A 64 -0.43 -11.38 8.35
CA LYS A 64 0.13 -12.12 9.46
C LYS A 64 0.48 -11.07 10.51
N GLY A 65 -0.55 -10.61 11.23
CA GLY A 65 -0.39 -10.15 12.59
C GLY A 65 0.15 -11.33 13.39
N ASN A 66 1.47 -11.40 13.45
CA ASN A 66 2.31 -12.04 14.45
C ASN A 66 1.66 -13.18 15.25
N ASP A 67 1.88 -14.41 14.80
CA ASP A 67 1.86 -15.57 15.69
C ASP A 67 3.18 -15.56 16.48
N ARG A 68 3.17 -14.79 17.59
CA ARG A 68 4.11 -14.95 18.70
C ARG A 68 3.31 -14.93 20.00
N GLN A 69 3.01 -16.15 20.42
CA GLN A 69 2.89 -16.62 21.79
C GLN A 69 1.91 -15.89 22.72
N MET A 70 0.81 -16.62 22.96
CA MET A 70 0.22 -16.79 24.29
C MET A 70 -0.34 -15.52 24.94
N GLY A 71 -1.40 -14.98 24.35
CA GLY A 71 -2.47 -14.33 25.10
C GLY A 71 -3.74 -15.03 24.68
N SER A 72 -4.51 -15.53 25.65
CA SER A 72 -5.78 -16.23 25.46
C SER A 72 -6.59 -15.71 24.26
N THR A 73 -7.24 -16.61 23.54
CA THR A 73 -8.50 -16.32 22.85
C THR A 73 -9.48 -15.79 23.89
N THR A 74 -9.33 -14.54 24.27
CA THR A 74 -10.38 -13.78 24.90
C THR A 74 -11.29 -13.48 23.73
N GLU A 75 -12.36 -14.26 23.60
CA GLU A 75 -13.52 -13.84 22.84
C GLU A 75 -13.72 -12.35 23.10
N PRO A 76 -13.98 -11.53 22.07
CA PRO A 76 -14.14 -10.11 22.29
C PRO A 76 -15.22 -9.91 23.35
N GLN A 77 -14.82 -9.55 24.57
CA GLN A 77 -15.77 -9.34 25.68
C GLN A 77 -16.71 -8.16 25.38
N MET A 78 -16.39 -7.40 24.34
CA MET A 78 -17.17 -6.29 23.84
C MET A 78 -17.94 -6.70 22.60
N ALA A 79 -19.18 -6.23 22.53
CA ALA A 79 -20.01 -6.36 21.35
C ALA A 79 -19.28 -5.83 20.09
N PRO A 80 -19.55 -6.38 18.89
CA PRO A 80 -18.89 -5.97 17.64
C PRO A 80 -18.97 -4.46 17.36
N GLN A 81 -20.05 -3.80 17.81
CA GLN A 81 -20.25 -2.36 17.66
C GLN A 81 -19.26 -1.56 18.52
N ALA A 82 -18.99 -2.02 19.74
CA ALA A 82 -18.03 -1.39 20.65
C ALA A 82 -16.58 -1.56 20.14
N LEU A 83 -16.27 -2.69 19.48
CA LEU A 83 -15.00 -2.88 18.77
C LEU A 83 -14.80 -1.85 17.65
N LEU A 84 -15.83 -1.63 16.83
CA LEU A 84 -15.81 -0.63 15.76
C LEU A 84 -15.60 0.79 16.31
N VAL A 85 -16.33 1.18 17.36
CA VAL A 85 -16.21 2.50 17.98
C VAL A 85 -14.81 2.71 18.56
N ARG A 86 -14.28 1.72 19.29
CA ARG A 86 -12.90 1.78 19.80
C ARG A 86 -11.88 1.95 18.66
N TYR A 87 -11.99 1.15 17.61
CA TYR A 87 -11.09 1.25 16.46
C TYR A 87 -11.15 2.65 15.82
N ALA A 88 -12.35 3.21 15.65
CA ALA A 88 -12.52 4.56 15.14
C ALA A 88 -11.87 5.62 16.05
N MET A 89 -12.08 5.53 17.37
CA MET A 89 -11.50 6.48 18.33
C MET A 89 -9.97 6.37 18.40
N GLN A 90 -9.42 5.15 18.41
CA GLN A 90 -7.97 4.94 18.36
C GLN A 90 -7.37 5.50 17.07
N SER A 91 -8.06 5.35 15.94
CA SER A 91 -7.59 5.89 14.66
C SER A 91 -7.53 7.42 14.62
N LEU A 92 -8.31 8.10 15.46
CA LEU A 92 -8.41 9.56 15.53
C LEU A 92 -7.51 10.17 16.61
N TYR A 93 -7.36 9.49 17.75
CA TYR A 93 -6.75 10.06 18.95
C TYR A 93 -5.53 9.31 19.47
N SER A 94 -5.20 8.12 18.96
CA SER A 94 -4.09 7.30 19.48
C SER A 94 -2.86 7.30 18.57
N PRO A 95 -1.65 7.13 19.12
CA PRO A 95 -0.44 6.88 18.33
C PRO A 95 -0.57 5.64 17.45
N SER A 96 0.13 5.63 16.31
CA SER A 96 0.03 4.56 15.30
C SER A 96 0.33 3.15 15.81
N HIS A 97 1.19 3.02 16.83
CA HIS A 97 1.55 1.73 17.45
C HIS A 97 0.52 1.24 18.47
N ALA A 98 -0.41 2.08 18.92
CA ALA A 98 -1.43 1.74 19.91
C ALA A 98 -2.78 1.35 19.29
N ILE A 99 -2.89 1.37 17.95
CA ILE A 99 -4.10 1.00 17.23
C ILE A 99 -4.20 -0.53 17.18
N GLU A 100 -5.25 -1.07 17.77
CA GLU A 100 -5.54 -2.51 17.73
C GLU A 100 -6.17 -2.86 16.37
N PRO A 101 -5.59 -3.79 15.58
CA PRO A 101 -6.14 -4.12 14.26
C PRO A 101 -7.44 -4.93 14.39
N LEU A 102 -8.51 -4.45 13.77
CA LEU A 102 -9.81 -5.14 13.73
C LEU A 102 -9.96 -5.92 12.41
N SER A 103 -10.15 -7.24 12.51
CA SER A 103 -10.31 -8.12 11.35
C SER A 103 -11.53 -7.72 10.49
N GLY A 104 -11.35 -7.66 9.18
CA GLY A 104 -12.40 -7.27 8.22
C GLY A 104 -12.67 -5.77 8.12
N VAL A 105 -12.01 -4.93 8.93
CA VAL A 105 -12.12 -3.46 8.86
C VAL A 105 -10.85 -2.89 8.25
N MET A 106 -11.00 -2.12 7.17
CA MET A 106 -9.90 -1.44 6.49
C MET A 106 -10.26 0.03 6.23
N ARG A 107 -9.25 0.90 6.23
CA ARG A 107 -9.42 2.29 5.79
C ARG A 107 -9.49 2.31 4.27
N ALA A 108 -10.61 2.77 3.73
CA ALA A 108 -10.76 3.05 2.31
C ALA A 108 -10.39 4.52 2.06
N PRO A 109 -9.52 4.84 1.09
CA PRO A 109 -9.31 6.22 0.69
C PRO A 109 -10.59 6.75 0.08
N MET A 110 -11.20 7.76 0.71
CA MET A 110 -12.25 8.55 0.09
C MET A 110 -11.57 9.43 -0.95
N GLY A 111 -11.45 8.91 -2.18
CA GLY A 111 -10.86 9.64 -3.28
C GLY A 111 -11.66 10.91 -3.53
N LEU A 112 -11.00 12.05 -3.36
CA LEU A 112 -11.50 13.32 -3.84
C LEU A 112 -11.58 13.21 -5.38
N PRO A 113 -12.72 13.58 -6.01
CA PRO A 113 -12.77 13.71 -7.47
C PRO A 113 -11.62 14.57 -7.96
N ARG A 114 -11.08 14.32 -9.16
CA ARG A 114 -9.92 15.06 -9.70
C ARG A 114 -10.20 16.56 -9.92
N ASP A 115 -11.46 16.98 -9.76
CA ASP A 115 -11.97 18.27 -10.18
C ASP A 115 -12.72 19.00 -9.05
N ILE A 116 -12.25 18.86 -7.81
CA ILE A 116 -12.74 19.73 -6.73
C ILE A 116 -12.05 21.08 -6.90
N SER A 117 -12.74 22.01 -7.55
CA SER A 117 -12.30 23.41 -7.56
C SER A 117 -12.21 23.92 -6.11
N LEU A 118 -11.16 24.66 -5.79
CA LEU A 118 -11.02 25.37 -4.50
C LEU A 118 -12.20 26.29 -4.17
N SER A 119 -13.06 26.59 -5.15
CA SER A 119 -14.33 27.30 -4.99
C SER A 119 -15.44 26.48 -4.31
N ALA A 120 -15.31 25.14 -4.21
CA ALA A 120 -16.30 24.27 -3.56
C ALA A 120 -16.38 24.50 -2.03
N PHE A 121 -15.35 25.10 -1.43
CA PHE A 121 -15.29 25.41 0.01
C PHE A 121 -15.29 26.92 0.28
N SER A 122 -16.13 27.67 -0.45
CA SER A 122 -16.35 29.11 -0.25
C SER A 122 -16.67 29.50 1.22
N GLN A 123 -17.26 28.58 1.99
CA GLN A 123 -17.68 28.85 3.37
C GLN A 123 -16.60 28.61 4.45
N TRP A 124 -15.40 28.17 4.08
CA TRP A 124 -14.31 27.93 5.02
C TRP A 124 -13.05 28.69 4.58
N GLN A 125 -13.07 30.01 4.75
CA GLN A 125 -11.84 30.82 4.71
C GLN A 125 -11.35 31.04 6.14
N VAL A 126 -10.11 30.62 6.43
CA VAL A 126 -9.33 31.00 7.62
C VAL A 126 -8.03 31.62 7.13
#